data_AF-A0A5C6BWB5-F1
#
_entry.id   AF-A0A5C6BWB5-F1
#
_cell.length_a   1.000
_cell.length_b   1.000
_cell.length_c   1.000
_cell.angle_alpha   90.00
_cell.angle_beta   90.00
_cell.angle_gamma   90.00
#
_symmetry.space_group_name_H-M   'P 1'
#
loop_
_entity.id
_entity.type
_entity.pdbx_description
1 polymer ?
#
loop_
_entity_poly.entity_id
_entity_poly.type
_entity_poly.pdbx_seq_one_letter_code
_entity_poly.pdbx_strand_id
1 'polypeptide(L)'
;MGEGTIGGMTPPPQSNRSSSQSPSASHPRGNGLPLGTVDRTDCNPESQWDNAPNPFSRVLTASEPSAKDRFVRAVRTLVVTLALTAILFAGVFFGKQFLLAQLVAGFDDLDAAGKQARLTQIASFGLDAVEPLAGKLANEEDAVSVAAFTLLQQLQNDWITLSPAAAQAAHSRLIESIATAFRRPSEQAGIPGPAQRGRASELLRQSILEFSSAPSQTPELLGAANDLLAELDGPASTNAMLANSPVQLRSAPRRHSVAKVARLATPVRQSGWTDWPPPTSTQTAQIVRSGARRASVEQASLADQADMSATLTAPASLQALPRGVMAPLQQITSHEPVASSSPAVAAHRPVSRVIQVSADADAPIETLSEAGTLEKVSNSSDAANERGYPELTARGFSKSQLESAAKWSNAAAEERIAMISSLARSGELGTEPWLSYAINDPDRRVRLEVVGALEKSRGAAVSAGLRKLLAGETDPHVAARIRRILDLF
;
A
#
# COMPACT_ATOMS: atom_id res chain seq x y z
N MET A 1 28.95 25.18 49.26
CA MET A 1 30.11 25.89 48.67
C MET A 1 30.90 24.87 47.87
N GLY A 2 30.75 24.92 46.55
CA GLY A 2 31.44 24.03 45.63
C GLY A 2 31.45 24.72 44.27
N GLU A 3 32.57 25.35 43.96
CA GLU A 3 32.81 26.07 42.71
C GLU A 3 32.98 25.06 41.56
N GLY A 4 32.07 25.14 40.58
CA GLY A 4 32.12 24.34 39.36
C GLY A 4 32.78 25.12 38.24
N THR A 5 33.98 24.69 37.87
CA THR A 5 34.83 25.17 36.79
C THR A 5 34.10 25.24 35.44
N ILE A 6 34.05 26.43 34.83
CA ILE A 6 33.53 26.66 33.48
C ILE A 6 34.62 26.33 32.47
N GLY A 7 34.44 25.21 31.74
CA GLY A 7 35.28 24.84 30.60
C GLY A 7 34.89 25.62 29.35
N GLY A 8 35.81 26.44 28.85
CA GLY A 8 35.65 27.22 27.63
C GLY A 8 35.56 26.35 26.38
N MET A 9 34.50 26.55 25.61
CA MET A 9 34.26 25.90 24.31
C MET A 9 34.78 26.82 23.21
N THR A 10 35.84 26.40 22.53
CA THR A 10 36.41 27.06 21.34
C THR A 10 35.55 26.77 20.10
N PRO A 11 35.21 27.78 19.28
CA PRO A 11 34.47 27.55 18.03
C PRO A 11 35.40 27.06 16.90
N PRO A 12 34.92 26.18 16.01
CA PRO A 12 35.68 25.75 14.83
C PRO A 12 35.70 26.82 13.73
N PRO A 13 36.72 26.81 12.85
CA PRO A 13 36.95 27.84 11.84
C PRO A 13 35.93 27.79 10.70
N GLN A 14 35.44 28.98 10.32
CA GLN A 14 34.61 29.20 9.14
C GLN A 14 35.43 28.93 7.87
N SER A 15 35.01 27.94 7.08
CA SER A 15 35.55 27.69 5.75
C SER A 15 34.86 28.59 4.74
N ASN A 16 35.62 29.58 4.25
CA ASN A 16 35.33 30.34 3.04
C ASN A 16 35.21 29.38 1.85
N ARG A 17 34.04 29.31 1.22
CA ARG A 17 33.86 28.70 -0.10
C ARG A 17 33.34 29.72 -1.09
N SER A 18 34.32 30.31 -1.77
CA SER A 18 34.43 30.41 -3.23
C SER A 18 33.16 30.70 -4.03
N SER A 19 33.08 31.97 -4.44
CA SER A 19 32.37 32.49 -5.59
C SER A 19 32.65 31.66 -6.86
N SER A 20 31.63 31.04 -7.43
CA SER A 20 31.66 30.53 -8.81
C SER A 20 30.87 31.49 -9.70
N GLN A 21 31.63 32.30 -10.44
CA GLN A 21 31.19 32.97 -11.66
C GLN A 21 30.75 31.93 -12.70
N SER A 22 29.66 32.21 -13.41
CA SER A 22 29.34 31.58 -14.68
C SER A 22 28.49 32.52 -15.54
N PRO A 23 28.56 32.39 -16.88
CA PRO A 23 28.86 33.51 -17.74
C PRO A 23 27.64 34.07 -18.48
N SER A 24 27.77 35.36 -18.83
CA SER A 24 26.94 36.09 -19.78
C SER A 24 26.85 35.38 -21.13
N ALA A 25 25.64 34.95 -21.51
CA ALA A 25 25.31 34.58 -22.87
C ALA A 25 24.82 35.83 -23.63
N SER A 26 25.74 36.43 -24.38
CA SER A 26 25.44 37.42 -25.41
C SER A 26 24.87 36.71 -26.64
N HIS A 27 23.69 37.13 -27.11
CA HIS A 27 23.17 36.76 -28.41
C HIS A 27 22.97 37.99 -29.32
N PRO A 28 23.13 37.80 -30.65
CA PRO A 28 23.66 38.80 -31.54
C PRO A 28 22.58 39.64 -32.23
N ARG A 29 22.96 40.88 -32.52
CA ARG A 29 22.28 41.80 -33.44
C ARG A 29 22.16 41.17 -34.83
N GLY A 30 20.93 40.97 -35.28
CA GLY A 30 20.61 40.76 -36.69
C GLY A 30 20.57 42.11 -37.42
N ASN A 31 21.55 42.31 -38.30
CA ASN A 31 21.56 43.31 -39.36
C ASN A 31 20.77 42.78 -40.57
N GLY A 32 20.00 43.65 -41.20
CA GLY A 32 19.50 43.53 -42.57
C GLY A 32 18.25 44.40 -42.73
N LEU A 33 18.04 45.19 -43.77
CA LEU A 33 18.75 45.55 -44.99
C LEU A 33 18.08 46.88 -45.46
N PRO A 34 18.80 47.82 -46.09
CA PRO A 34 18.21 49.04 -46.64
C PRO A 34 17.65 48.76 -48.03
N LEU A 35 16.35 49.01 -48.27
CA LEU A 35 15.77 48.98 -49.60
C LEU A 35 14.99 50.27 -49.89
N GLY A 36 15.48 51.00 -50.89
CA GLY A 36 14.64 51.54 -51.95
C GLY A 36 13.97 52.89 -51.71
N THR A 37 14.72 53.97 -51.90
CA THR A 37 14.19 55.24 -52.41
C THR A 37 13.67 55.02 -53.84
N VAL A 38 12.36 55.10 -54.04
CA VAL A 38 11.76 55.33 -55.35
C VAL A 38 11.00 56.64 -55.28
N ASP A 39 11.59 57.61 -55.95
CA ASP A 39 11.06 58.90 -56.31
C ASP A 39 9.90 58.70 -57.30
N ARG A 40 8.69 59.13 -56.93
CA ARG A 40 7.59 59.29 -57.87
C ARG A 40 6.71 60.43 -57.42
N THR A 41 7.08 61.60 -57.90
CA THR A 41 6.24 62.79 -57.99
C THR A 41 5.14 62.49 -58.99
N ASP A 42 3.88 62.45 -58.57
CA ASP A 42 2.72 62.70 -59.43
C ASP A 42 1.53 63.16 -58.58
N CYS A 43 0.88 64.20 -59.10
CA CYS A 43 -0.08 65.05 -58.42
C CYS A 43 -1.40 64.33 -58.16
N ASN A 44 -1.85 64.26 -56.90
CA ASN A 44 -3.23 63.87 -56.57
C ASN A 44 -3.89 64.91 -55.63
N PRO A 45 -4.96 65.60 -56.06
CA PRO A 45 -5.67 66.61 -55.27
C PRO A 45 -6.69 65.97 -54.31
N GLU A 46 -6.21 65.21 -53.32
CA GLU A 46 -7.01 64.65 -52.22
C GLU A 46 -6.46 65.01 -50.82
N SER A 47 -5.73 66.13 -50.73
CA SER A 47 -5.05 66.64 -49.54
C SER A 47 -5.97 67.30 -48.49
N GLN A 48 -7.14 66.71 -48.20
CA GLN A 48 -7.98 67.13 -47.08
C GLN A 48 -8.07 66.09 -45.95
N TRP A 49 -7.58 64.87 -46.15
CA TRP A 49 -7.55 63.83 -45.12
C TRP A 49 -6.19 63.69 -44.41
N ASP A 50 -5.12 64.27 -44.97
CA ASP A 50 -3.75 64.14 -44.45
C ASP A 50 -3.43 65.01 -43.22
N ASN A 51 -4.36 65.86 -42.78
CA ASN A 51 -4.22 66.70 -41.58
C ASN A 51 -5.16 66.29 -40.43
N ALA A 52 -5.87 65.17 -40.54
CA ALA A 52 -6.53 64.60 -39.38
C ALA A 52 -5.45 63.96 -38.49
N PRO A 53 -5.14 64.51 -37.29
CA PRO A 53 -4.15 63.91 -36.40
C PRO A 53 -4.61 62.49 -36.10
N ASN A 54 -3.79 61.51 -36.49
CA ASN A 54 -4.05 60.10 -36.27
C ASN A 54 -4.59 59.91 -34.83
N PRO A 55 -5.84 59.47 -34.64
CA PRO A 55 -6.43 59.38 -33.30
C PRO A 55 -5.70 58.36 -32.43
N PHE A 56 -4.87 57.50 -33.03
CA PHE A 56 -3.99 56.56 -32.35
C PHE A 56 -2.60 57.15 -32.02
N SER A 57 -2.17 58.27 -32.61
CA SER A 57 -0.89 58.90 -32.28
C SER A 57 -0.94 59.76 -31.01
N ARG A 58 -2.15 60.12 -30.54
CA ARG A 58 -2.35 60.84 -29.26
C ARG A 58 -2.02 60.02 -28.01
N VAL A 59 -1.69 58.73 -28.15
CA VAL A 59 -1.44 57.85 -27.00
C VAL A 59 0.05 57.76 -26.64
N LEU A 60 0.97 58.24 -27.47
CA LEU A 60 2.42 58.08 -27.23
C LEU A 60 3.15 59.31 -26.67
N THR A 61 2.51 60.48 -26.61
CA THR A 61 3.10 61.70 -26.00
C THR A 61 2.62 61.99 -24.59
N ALA A 62 1.83 61.10 -23.99
CA ALA A 62 1.62 61.09 -22.55
C ALA A 62 2.91 60.60 -21.89
N SER A 63 3.82 61.54 -21.62
CA SER A 63 4.93 61.46 -20.65
C SER A 63 5.38 60.03 -20.36
N GLU A 64 6.40 59.54 -21.10
CA GLU A 64 6.96 58.21 -20.83
C GLU A 64 7.22 58.09 -19.33
N PRO A 65 6.48 57.23 -18.60
CA PRO A 65 6.62 57.16 -17.17
C PRO A 65 8.05 56.76 -16.89
N SER A 66 8.70 57.56 -16.03
CA SER A 66 10.09 57.37 -15.63
C SER A 66 10.31 55.90 -15.29
N ALA A 67 11.47 55.34 -15.62
CA ALA A 67 11.80 53.95 -15.27
C ALA A 67 11.56 53.68 -13.77
N LYS A 68 11.69 54.71 -12.92
CA LYS A 68 11.34 54.68 -11.50
C LYS A 68 9.85 54.45 -11.24
N ASP A 69 8.96 55.13 -11.96
CA ASP A 69 7.51 54.97 -11.79
C ASP A 69 7.03 53.60 -12.27
N ARG A 70 7.61 53.08 -13.36
CA ARG A 70 7.34 51.71 -13.83
C ARG A 70 7.79 50.67 -12.80
N PHE A 71 8.96 50.87 -12.18
CA PHE A 71 9.47 50.00 -11.12
C PHE A 71 8.59 50.05 -9.88
N VAL A 72 8.21 51.25 -9.40
CA VAL A 72 7.33 51.41 -8.24
C VAL A 72 5.97 50.74 -8.48
N ARG A 73 5.41 50.90 -9.69
CA ARG A 73 4.15 50.25 -10.06
C ARG A 73 4.29 48.72 -10.07
N ALA A 74 5.39 48.19 -10.63
CA ALA A 74 5.67 46.75 -10.64
C ALA A 74 5.83 46.17 -9.23
N VAL A 75 6.57 46.85 -8.36
CA VAL A 75 6.73 46.47 -6.94
C VAL A 75 5.38 46.51 -6.23
N ARG A 76 4.56 47.54 -6.45
CA ARG A 76 3.23 47.62 -5.84
C ARG A 76 2.32 46.48 -6.29
N THR A 77 2.33 46.13 -7.58
CA THR A 77 1.55 44.97 -8.07
C THR A 77 2.07 43.66 -7.52
N LEU A 78 3.39 43.52 -7.36
CA LEU A 78 4.01 42.33 -6.75
C LEU A 78 3.62 42.20 -5.27
N VAL A 79 3.61 43.29 -4.51
CA VAL A 79 3.17 43.27 -3.11
C VAL A 79 1.68 42.93 -3.00
N VAL A 80 0.81 43.51 -3.84
CA VAL A 80 -0.63 43.20 -3.83
C VAL A 80 -0.89 41.75 -4.19
N THR A 81 -0.19 41.21 -5.19
CA THR A 81 -0.33 39.80 -5.59
C THR A 81 0.18 38.85 -4.51
N LEU A 82 1.32 39.15 -3.87
CA LEU A 82 1.80 38.38 -2.71
C LEU A 82 0.85 38.43 -1.51
N ALA A 83 0.24 39.60 -1.23
CA ALA A 83 -0.75 39.71 -0.17
C ALA A 83 -2.00 38.87 -0.47
N LEU A 84 -2.48 38.91 -1.72
CA LEU A 84 -3.63 38.11 -2.14
C LEU A 84 -3.34 36.61 -2.10
N THR A 85 -2.16 36.17 -2.55
CA THR A 85 -1.78 34.76 -2.44
C THR A 85 -1.63 34.32 -1.00
N ALA A 86 -1.03 35.15 -0.12
CA ALA A 86 -0.94 34.86 1.30
C ALA A 86 -2.32 34.71 1.96
N ILE A 87 -3.29 35.56 1.62
CA ILE A 87 -4.68 35.46 2.11
C ILE A 87 -5.34 34.16 1.62
N LEU A 88 -5.15 33.79 0.35
CA LEU A 88 -5.67 32.53 -0.19
C LEU A 88 -5.05 31.31 0.49
N PHE A 89 -3.73 31.30 0.69
CA PHE A 89 -3.04 30.24 1.41
C PHE A 89 -3.50 30.12 2.87
N ALA A 90 -3.66 31.25 3.56
CA ALA A 90 -4.23 31.29 4.90
C ALA A 90 -5.66 30.72 4.89
N GLY A 91 -6.51 31.13 3.93
CA GLY A 91 -7.86 30.61 3.78
C GLY A 91 -7.91 29.09 3.60
N VAL A 92 -7.02 28.52 2.79
CA VAL A 92 -6.95 27.06 2.59
C VAL A 92 -6.45 26.35 3.85
N PHE A 93 -5.41 26.87 4.50
CA PHE A 93 -4.82 26.26 5.69
C PHE A 93 -5.78 26.29 6.89
N PHE A 94 -6.33 27.47 7.21
CA PHE A 94 -7.31 27.61 8.28
C PHE A 94 -8.65 26.96 7.93
N GLY A 95 -9.03 26.95 6.64
CA GLY A 95 -10.23 26.28 6.17
C GLY A 95 -10.21 24.78 6.46
N LYS A 96 -9.07 24.11 6.26
CA LYS A 96 -8.92 22.68 6.60
C LYS A 96 -9.07 22.43 8.10
N GLN A 97 -8.39 23.21 8.92
CA GLN A 97 -8.44 23.08 10.38
C GLN A 97 -9.84 23.38 10.92
N PHE A 98 -10.51 24.40 10.37
CA PHE A 98 -11.89 24.73 10.71
C PHE A 98 -12.87 23.62 10.32
N LEU A 99 -12.75 23.08 9.11
CA LEU A 99 -13.57 21.95 8.68
C LEU A 99 -13.32 20.74 9.56
N LEU A 100 -12.07 20.41 9.87
CA LEU A 100 -11.74 19.29 10.77
C LEU A 100 -12.36 19.49 12.16
N ALA A 101 -12.24 20.69 12.74
CA ALA A 101 -12.86 21.01 14.03
C ALA A 101 -14.40 20.88 13.97
N GLN A 102 -15.02 21.35 12.89
CA GLN A 102 -16.45 21.19 12.66
C GLN A 102 -16.84 19.71 12.45
N LEU A 103 -15.96 18.90 11.85
CA LEU A 103 -16.18 17.47 11.69
C LEU A 103 -16.21 16.74 13.04
N VAL A 104 -15.32 17.15 13.95
CA VAL A 104 -15.16 16.57 15.29
C VAL A 104 -16.25 17.04 16.27
N ALA A 105 -16.68 18.31 16.20
CA ALA A 105 -17.58 18.93 17.18
C ALA A 105 -18.99 18.29 17.26
N GLY A 106 -19.46 17.63 16.20
CA GLY A 106 -20.75 16.93 16.18
C GLY A 106 -20.62 15.41 16.14
N PHE A 107 -19.44 14.88 16.46
CA PHE A 107 -19.16 13.44 16.31
C PHE A 107 -19.95 12.61 17.33
N ASP A 108 -20.06 13.08 18.57
CA ASP A 108 -20.60 12.29 19.67
C ASP A 108 -22.14 12.19 19.64
N ASP A 109 -22.81 13.08 18.89
CA ASP A 109 -24.27 13.08 18.66
C ASP A 109 -24.73 12.07 17.59
N LEU A 110 -23.80 11.48 16.84
CA LEU A 110 -24.12 10.53 15.78
C LEU A 110 -24.32 9.11 16.34
N ASP A 111 -25.07 8.28 15.60
CA ASP A 111 -25.11 6.84 15.87
C ASP A 111 -23.80 6.16 15.44
N ALA A 112 -23.62 4.88 15.81
CA ALA A 112 -22.39 4.14 15.51
C ALA A 112 -22.03 4.14 14.01
N ALA A 113 -23.02 4.00 13.13
CA ALA A 113 -22.81 4.03 11.69
C ALA A 113 -22.41 5.44 11.19
N GLY A 114 -23.08 6.49 11.68
CA GLY A 114 -22.72 7.88 11.39
C GLY A 114 -21.31 8.23 11.89
N LYS A 115 -20.93 7.75 13.09
CA LYS A 115 -19.58 7.90 13.64
C LYS A 115 -18.53 7.27 12.73
N GLN A 116 -18.74 6.04 12.26
CA GLN A 116 -17.81 5.38 11.33
C GLN A 116 -17.66 6.15 10.01
N ALA A 117 -18.77 6.56 9.39
CA ALA A 117 -18.72 7.38 8.16
C ALA A 117 -17.98 8.70 8.38
N ARG A 118 -18.17 9.33 9.56
CA ARG A 118 -17.48 10.56 9.94
C ARG A 118 -15.98 10.35 10.16
N LEU A 119 -15.56 9.23 10.75
CA LEU A 119 -14.14 8.88 10.87
C LEU A 119 -13.47 8.76 9.51
N THR A 120 -14.13 8.13 8.53
CA THR A 120 -13.60 8.05 7.15
C THR A 120 -13.45 9.43 6.52
N GLN A 121 -14.39 10.35 6.75
CA GLN A 121 -14.26 11.75 6.31
C GLN A 121 -13.08 12.45 7.00
N ILE A 122 -12.91 12.26 8.29
CA ILE A 122 -11.78 12.80 9.05
C ILE A 122 -10.45 12.25 8.51
N ALA A 123 -10.36 10.94 8.22
CA ALA A 123 -9.15 10.33 7.69
C ALA A 123 -8.69 10.92 6.34
N SER A 124 -9.61 11.47 5.53
CA SER A 124 -9.26 12.15 4.27
C SER A 124 -8.39 13.41 4.44
N PHE A 125 -8.27 13.93 5.66
CA PHE A 125 -7.39 15.07 5.99
C PHE A 125 -5.92 14.64 6.18
N GLY A 126 -5.60 13.35 6.10
CA GLY A 126 -4.23 12.84 6.14
C GLY A 126 -3.58 13.05 7.51
N LEU A 127 -2.42 13.71 7.56
CA LEU A 127 -1.65 13.91 8.80
C LEU A 127 -2.40 14.73 9.87
N ASP A 128 -3.31 15.61 9.46
CA ASP A 128 -4.11 16.38 10.40
C ASP A 128 -5.21 15.54 11.07
N ALA A 129 -5.54 14.37 10.48
CA ALA A 129 -6.53 13.45 11.01
C ALA A 129 -6.02 12.57 12.17
N VAL A 130 -4.70 12.47 12.34
CA VAL A 130 -4.07 11.52 13.27
C VAL A 130 -4.57 11.73 14.70
N GLU A 131 -4.58 12.99 15.14
CA GLU A 131 -4.97 13.36 16.50
C GLU A 131 -6.44 13.04 16.81
N PRO A 132 -7.44 13.49 16.02
CA PRO A 132 -8.83 13.12 16.29
C PRO A 132 -9.11 11.63 16.15
N LEU A 133 -8.45 10.92 15.22
CA LEU A 133 -8.59 9.47 15.10
C LEU A 133 -8.03 8.74 16.32
N ALA A 134 -6.84 9.13 16.80
CA ALA A 134 -6.24 8.55 18.00
C ALA A 134 -7.10 8.81 19.24
N GLY A 135 -7.72 9.99 19.35
CA GLY A 135 -8.72 10.26 20.38
C GLY A 135 -9.90 9.28 20.35
N LYS A 136 -10.35 8.86 19.17
CA LYS A 136 -11.46 7.91 19.02
C LYS A 136 -11.05 6.43 19.16
N LEU A 137 -9.76 6.11 19.31
CA LEU A 137 -9.34 4.77 19.77
C LEU A 137 -9.84 4.46 21.18
N ALA A 138 -9.92 5.47 22.04
CA ALA A 138 -10.39 5.38 23.42
C ALA A 138 -11.93 5.44 23.56
N ASN A 139 -12.68 5.42 22.45
CA ASN A 139 -14.14 5.47 22.49
C ASN A 139 -14.74 4.22 23.17
N GLU A 140 -15.84 4.41 23.91
CA GLU A 140 -16.57 3.33 24.58
C GLU A 140 -17.20 2.35 23.58
N GLU A 141 -17.66 2.87 22.43
CA GLU A 141 -18.21 2.05 21.35
C GLU A 141 -17.07 1.32 20.63
N ASP A 142 -17.02 0.00 20.81
CA ASP A 142 -15.96 -0.83 20.23
C ASP A 142 -15.87 -0.70 18.70
N ALA A 143 -17.01 -0.61 18.03
CA ALA A 143 -17.09 -0.45 16.57
C ALA A 143 -16.44 0.85 16.07
N VAL A 144 -16.45 1.92 16.88
CA VAL A 144 -15.82 3.21 16.56
C VAL A 144 -14.31 3.11 16.79
N SER A 145 -13.89 2.48 17.88
CA SER A 145 -12.48 2.21 18.18
C SER A 145 -11.81 1.33 17.11
N VAL A 146 -12.50 0.28 16.63
CA VAL A 146 -12.03 -0.57 15.52
C VAL A 146 -11.84 0.27 14.25
N ALA A 147 -12.84 1.07 13.87
CA ALA A 147 -12.76 1.88 12.66
C ALA A 147 -11.61 2.90 12.74
N ALA A 148 -11.44 3.57 13.90
CA ALA A 148 -10.33 4.49 14.12
C ALA A 148 -8.97 3.78 14.01
N PHE A 149 -8.84 2.57 14.58
CA PHE A 149 -7.63 1.75 14.47
C PHE A 149 -7.30 1.41 13.02
N THR A 150 -8.26 0.89 12.24
CA THR A 150 -8.03 0.54 10.83
C THR A 150 -7.62 1.75 10.00
N LEU A 151 -8.22 2.92 10.24
CA LEU A 151 -7.87 4.16 9.53
C LEU A 151 -6.48 4.67 9.93
N LEU A 152 -6.08 4.57 11.19
CA LEU A 152 -4.73 4.92 11.63
C LEU A 152 -3.67 3.97 11.06
N GLN A 153 -3.96 2.68 10.98
CA GLN A 153 -3.07 1.70 10.36
C GLN A 153 -2.91 1.98 8.86
N GLN A 154 -3.99 2.35 8.17
CA GLN A 154 -3.91 2.80 6.78
C GLN A 154 -3.04 4.04 6.63
N LEU A 155 -3.21 5.05 7.50
CA LEU A 155 -2.37 6.24 7.48
C LEU A 155 -0.89 5.92 7.74
N GLN A 156 -0.58 5.02 8.68
CA GLN A 156 0.80 4.55 8.90
C GLN A 156 1.40 3.95 7.63
N ASN A 157 0.64 3.09 6.93
CA ASN A 157 1.08 2.52 5.66
C ASN A 157 1.33 3.58 4.59
N ASP A 158 0.54 4.67 4.58
CA ASP A 158 0.73 5.77 3.64
C ASP A 158 1.98 6.63 3.97
N TRP A 159 2.44 6.65 5.23
CA TRP A 159 3.61 7.43 5.65
C TRP A 159 4.93 6.95 5.06
N ILE A 160 4.99 5.71 4.56
CA ILE A 160 6.16 5.21 3.83
C ILE A 160 6.47 6.02 2.56
N THR A 161 5.46 6.71 2.02
CA THR A 161 5.61 7.56 0.82
C THR A 161 6.08 8.98 1.15
N LEU A 162 6.08 9.35 2.43
CA LEU A 162 6.53 10.67 2.89
C LEU A 162 8.05 10.75 2.93
N SER A 163 8.57 11.98 2.95
CA SER A 163 10.00 12.16 3.24
C SER A 163 10.32 11.67 4.66
N PRO A 164 11.55 11.19 4.94
CA PRO A 164 11.89 10.65 6.26
C PRO A 164 11.58 11.58 7.43
N ALA A 165 11.81 12.88 7.25
CA ALA A 165 11.49 13.90 8.27
C ALA A 165 9.97 14.07 8.47
N ALA A 166 9.18 13.99 7.40
CA ALA A 166 7.72 14.09 7.48
C ALA A 166 7.09 12.82 8.07
N ALA A 167 7.57 11.64 7.69
CA ALA A 167 7.17 10.37 8.30
C ALA A 167 7.48 10.36 9.80
N GLN A 168 8.67 10.82 10.19
CA GLN A 168 9.05 10.94 11.60
C GLN A 168 8.10 11.85 12.38
N ALA A 169 7.76 13.02 11.83
CA ALA A 169 6.79 13.94 12.44
C ALA A 169 5.37 13.33 12.53
N ALA A 170 4.98 12.51 11.56
CA ALA A 170 3.70 11.82 11.55
C ALA A 170 3.58 10.80 12.70
N HIS A 171 4.59 9.93 12.85
CA HIS A 171 4.58 8.96 13.94
C HIS A 171 4.77 9.63 15.32
N SER A 172 5.57 10.71 15.43
CA SER A 172 5.69 11.43 16.70
C SER A 172 4.34 11.99 17.12
N ARG A 173 3.58 12.56 16.17
CA ARG A 173 2.22 13.05 16.39
C ARG A 173 1.27 11.91 16.78
N LEU A 174 1.41 10.73 16.16
CA LEU A 174 0.63 9.55 16.54
C LEU A 174 0.91 9.15 18.00
N ILE A 175 2.18 9.00 18.39
CA ILE A 175 2.55 8.62 19.76
C ILE A 175 2.03 9.63 20.78
N GLU A 176 2.19 10.93 20.51
CA GLU A 176 1.69 12.00 21.37
C GLU A 176 0.15 12.00 21.48
N SER A 177 -0.54 11.76 20.36
CA SER A 177 -2.00 11.71 20.35
C SER A 177 -2.56 10.48 21.08
N ILE A 178 -1.93 9.31 20.95
CA ILE A 178 -2.28 8.11 21.74
C ILE A 178 -1.99 8.37 23.22
N ALA A 179 -0.83 8.95 23.56
CA ALA A 179 -0.52 9.30 24.94
C ALA A 179 -1.59 10.23 25.54
N THR A 180 -2.02 11.25 24.79
CA THR A 180 -3.05 12.19 25.21
C THR A 180 -4.39 11.50 25.42
N ALA A 181 -4.82 10.67 24.46
CA ALA A 181 -6.09 9.94 24.51
C ALA A 181 -6.21 8.98 25.70
N PHE A 182 -5.11 8.31 26.08
CA PHE A 182 -5.12 7.29 27.14
C PHE A 182 -4.73 7.83 28.53
N ARG A 183 -3.91 8.88 28.62
CA ARG A 183 -3.53 9.51 29.91
C ARG A 183 -4.59 10.47 30.44
N ARG A 184 -5.27 11.16 29.54
CA ARG A 184 -6.35 12.10 29.88
C ARG A 184 -7.61 11.64 29.14
N PRO A 185 -8.24 10.55 29.60
CA PRO A 185 -9.57 10.22 29.09
C PRO A 185 -10.43 11.48 29.27
N SER A 186 -11.06 11.94 28.19
CA SER A 186 -12.05 13.01 28.30
C SER A 186 -13.07 12.58 29.35
N GLU A 187 -13.56 13.50 30.19
CA GLU A 187 -14.54 13.17 31.25
C GLU A 187 -15.78 12.41 30.72
N GLN A 188 -16.05 12.52 29.43
CA GLN A 188 -17.14 11.86 28.70
C GLN A 188 -16.80 10.48 28.15
N ALA A 189 -15.52 10.13 28.00
CA ALA A 189 -15.07 8.82 27.55
C ALA A 189 -14.67 8.03 28.79
N GLY A 190 -15.45 7.02 29.14
CA GLY A 190 -15.13 6.10 30.21
C GLY A 190 -13.73 5.50 30.08
N ILE A 191 -13.27 4.86 31.15
CA ILE A 191 -11.92 4.29 31.22
C ILE A 191 -11.72 3.33 30.03
N PRO A 192 -10.69 3.53 29.19
CA PRO A 192 -10.47 2.68 28.01
C PRO A 192 -10.30 1.22 28.42
N GLY A 193 -11.11 0.36 27.80
CA GLY A 193 -11.08 -1.08 28.02
C GLY A 193 -9.80 -1.75 27.50
N PRO A 194 -9.60 -3.04 27.81
CA PRO A 194 -8.41 -3.79 27.41
C PRO A 194 -8.28 -3.90 25.88
N ALA A 195 -9.40 -3.97 25.14
CA ALA A 195 -9.39 -4.03 23.68
C ALA A 195 -8.85 -2.73 23.06
N GLN A 196 -9.29 -1.57 23.55
CA GLN A 196 -8.81 -0.26 23.12
C GLN A 196 -7.31 -0.10 23.37
N ARG A 197 -6.82 -0.53 24.56
CA ARG A 197 -5.39 -0.52 24.89
C ARG A 197 -4.57 -1.46 24.01
N GLY A 198 -5.11 -2.64 23.66
CA GLY A 198 -4.48 -3.59 22.74
C GLY A 198 -4.29 -3.01 21.33
N ARG A 199 -5.30 -2.33 20.79
CA ARG A 199 -5.19 -1.64 19.49
C ARG A 199 -4.17 -0.51 19.52
N ALA A 200 -4.15 0.28 20.59
CA ALA A 200 -3.16 1.34 20.76
C ALA A 200 -1.73 0.79 20.87
N SER A 201 -1.53 -0.30 21.63
CA SER A 201 -0.21 -0.93 21.77
C SER A 201 0.28 -1.55 20.45
N GLU A 202 -0.61 -2.08 19.62
CA GLU A 202 -0.30 -2.56 18.27
C GLU A 202 0.21 -1.44 17.36
N LEU A 203 -0.49 -0.29 17.28
CA LEU A 203 -0.06 0.87 16.48
C LEU A 203 1.30 1.42 16.93
N LEU A 204 1.57 1.40 18.24
CA LEU A 204 2.86 1.84 18.80
C LEU A 204 3.97 0.84 18.45
N ARG A 205 3.73 -0.47 18.59
CA ARG A 205 4.70 -1.50 18.19
C ARG A 205 5.05 -1.39 16.72
N GLN A 206 4.06 -1.19 15.85
CA GLN A 206 4.30 -0.94 14.42
C GLN A 206 5.16 0.31 14.20
N SER A 207 4.85 1.43 14.85
CA SER A 207 5.65 2.66 14.75
C SER A 207 7.09 2.46 15.23
N ILE A 208 7.29 1.74 16.34
CA ILE A 208 8.63 1.42 16.88
C ILE A 208 9.43 0.60 15.87
N LEU A 209 8.81 -0.42 15.25
CA LEU A 209 9.46 -1.26 14.24
C LEU A 209 9.88 -0.43 13.03
N GLU A 210 8.99 0.44 12.52
CA GLU A 210 9.29 1.32 11.39
C GLU A 210 10.45 2.27 11.71
N PHE A 211 10.48 2.87 12.90
CA PHE A 211 11.60 3.72 13.34
C PHE A 211 12.91 2.98 13.57
N SER A 212 12.86 1.73 14.04
CA SER A 212 14.06 0.94 14.27
C SER A 212 14.87 0.73 12.98
N SER A 213 14.20 0.82 11.82
CA SER A 213 14.82 0.69 10.50
C SER A 213 15.41 2.00 9.95
N ALA A 214 14.98 3.16 10.46
CA ALA A 214 15.41 4.46 9.93
C ALA A 214 16.77 4.88 10.51
N PRO A 215 17.73 5.37 9.70
CA PRO A 215 19.08 5.73 10.17
C PRO A 215 19.13 7.02 11.00
N SER A 216 18.10 7.87 10.95
CA SER A 216 17.99 9.13 11.69
C SER A 216 17.19 8.98 12.98
N GLN A 217 17.57 8.01 13.81
CA GLN A 217 16.84 7.69 15.04
C GLN A 217 16.92 8.85 16.03
N THR A 218 15.76 9.36 16.46
CA THR A 218 15.66 10.17 17.67
C THR A 218 15.41 9.24 18.86
N PRO A 219 16.40 8.98 19.73
CA PRO A 219 16.24 8.08 20.89
C PRO A 219 15.11 8.52 21.82
N GLU A 220 14.78 9.82 21.83
CA GLU A 220 13.67 10.40 22.58
C GLU A 220 12.31 9.82 22.17
N LEU A 221 12.08 9.63 20.87
CA LEU A 221 10.80 9.12 20.37
C LEU A 221 10.62 7.64 20.72
N LEU A 222 11.68 6.84 20.56
CA LEU A 222 11.67 5.42 20.97
C LEU A 222 11.48 5.28 22.49
N GLY A 223 12.10 6.17 23.28
CA GLY A 223 11.87 6.24 24.72
C GLY A 223 10.40 6.52 25.05
N ALA A 224 9.84 7.59 24.48
CA ALA A 224 8.44 7.96 24.70
C ALA A 224 7.46 6.86 24.28
N ALA A 225 7.72 6.18 23.16
CA ALA A 225 6.89 5.08 22.68
C ALA A 225 6.96 3.85 23.60
N ASN A 226 8.15 3.48 24.08
CA ASN A 226 8.33 2.37 25.02
C ASN A 226 7.72 2.66 26.39
N ASP A 227 7.85 3.88 26.89
CA ASP A 227 7.22 4.31 28.15
C ASP A 227 5.68 4.23 28.04
N LEU A 228 5.13 4.71 26.92
CA LEU A 228 3.70 4.62 26.66
C LEU A 228 3.22 3.17 26.48
N LEU A 229 4.02 2.32 25.85
CA LEU A 229 3.71 0.90 25.70
C LEU A 229 3.65 0.19 27.07
N ALA A 230 4.61 0.49 27.96
CA ALA A 230 4.62 -0.03 29.32
C ALA A 230 3.40 0.44 30.13
N GLU A 231 2.95 1.67 29.91
CA GLU A 231 1.74 2.21 30.53
C GLU A 231 0.46 1.52 30.01
N LEU A 232 0.36 1.27 28.70
CA LEU A 232 -0.79 0.64 28.07
C LEU A 232 -0.93 -0.86 28.41
N ASP A 233 0.19 -1.60 28.46
CA ASP A 233 0.20 -3.04 28.77
C ASP A 233 -0.21 -3.29 30.25
N GLY A 234 -0.03 -2.29 31.12
CA GLY A 234 -0.43 -2.32 32.52
C GLY A 234 0.24 -3.42 33.36
N PRO A 235 0.05 -3.41 34.69
CA PRO A 235 0.64 -4.42 35.58
C PRO A 235 0.02 -5.82 35.43
N ALA A 236 -1.08 -5.97 34.69
CA ALA A 236 -1.84 -7.21 34.54
C ALA A 236 -1.43 -8.06 33.32
N SER A 237 -0.55 -7.55 32.45
CA SER A 237 0.04 -8.33 31.36
C SER A 237 1.16 -9.24 31.90
N THR A 238 0.78 -10.33 32.54
CA THR A 238 1.70 -11.35 33.08
C THR A 238 2.47 -12.14 32.01
N ASN A 239 2.30 -11.81 30.73
CA ASN A 239 2.99 -12.47 29.61
C ASN A 239 4.25 -11.71 29.13
N ALA A 240 4.61 -10.57 29.73
CA ALA A 240 5.81 -9.79 29.37
C ALA A 240 7.10 -10.19 30.13
N MET A 241 7.21 -11.43 30.64
CA MET A 241 8.34 -11.86 31.48
C MET A 241 9.59 -12.34 30.70
N LEU A 242 9.77 -11.94 29.43
CA LEU A 242 10.92 -12.33 28.62
C LEU A 242 11.72 -11.18 27.97
N ALA A 243 11.28 -9.93 28.05
CA ALA A 243 11.96 -8.81 27.36
C ALA A 243 12.88 -7.97 28.26
N ASN A 244 12.76 -8.05 29.58
CA ASN A 244 13.56 -7.24 30.53
C ASN A 244 14.63 -8.06 31.26
N SER A 245 15.45 -8.82 30.52
CA SER A 245 16.72 -9.29 31.05
C SER A 245 17.82 -8.29 30.66
N PRO A 246 18.23 -7.36 31.55
CA PRO A 246 19.43 -6.57 31.33
C PRO A 246 20.63 -7.51 31.43
N VAL A 247 21.11 -8.01 30.28
CA VAL A 247 22.43 -8.64 30.18
C VAL A 247 23.46 -7.53 30.36
N GLN A 248 23.71 -7.14 31.60
CA GLN A 248 24.95 -6.49 31.98
C GLN A 248 26.05 -7.55 31.92
N LEU A 249 26.83 -7.53 30.83
CA LEU A 249 28.13 -8.18 30.76
C LEU A 249 29.07 -7.52 31.78
N ARG A 250 28.94 -7.89 33.06
CA ARG A 250 29.85 -7.47 34.12
C ARG A 250 30.69 -8.68 34.53
N SER A 251 31.91 -8.68 34.02
CA SER A 251 32.98 -9.59 34.40
C SER A 251 33.25 -9.51 35.91
N ALA A 252 32.94 -10.57 36.66
CA ALA A 252 33.59 -10.87 37.93
C ALA A 252 33.48 -12.38 38.26
N PRO A 253 34.56 -13.04 38.71
CA PRO A 253 34.56 -14.46 39.02
C PRO A 253 34.26 -14.67 40.50
N ARG A 254 33.29 -15.54 40.84
CA ARG A 254 33.39 -16.34 42.07
C ARG A 254 32.35 -17.47 42.09
N ARG A 255 32.90 -18.68 41.97
CA ARG A 255 32.52 -19.94 42.61
C ARG A 255 31.36 -19.80 43.60
N HIS A 256 30.33 -20.64 43.48
CA HIS A 256 29.78 -21.45 44.57
C HIS A 256 29.17 -22.72 43.97
N SER A 257 29.55 -23.84 44.59
CA SER A 257 29.18 -25.21 44.28
C SER A 257 27.78 -25.54 44.81
N VAL A 258 26.89 -26.08 43.97
CA VAL A 258 25.69 -26.79 44.47
C VAL A 258 25.33 -27.98 43.58
N ALA A 259 25.25 -29.12 44.26
CA ALA A 259 24.46 -30.33 44.03
C ALA A 259 24.30 -30.90 42.61
N LYS A 260 25.00 -32.02 42.44
CA LYS A 260 24.82 -33.05 41.42
C LYS A 260 23.42 -33.68 41.54
N VAL A 261 22.47 -33.24 40.72
CA VAL A 261 21.22 -33.98 40.45
C VAL A 261 21.38 -34.67 39.11
N ALA A 262 21.49 -36.00 39.15
CA ALA A 262 21.49 -36.84 37.97
C ALA A 262 20.12 -36.73 37.27
N ARG A 263 20.11 -36.22 36.04
CA ARG A 263 18.99 -36.34 35.11
C ARG A 263 19.47 -37.05 33.85
N LEU A 264 18.64 -38.01 33.43
CA LEU A 264 18.84 -38.87 32.28
C LEU A 264 19.10 -38.05 31.01
N ALA A 265 20.09 -38.49 30.25
CA ALA A 265 20.39 -37.97 28.93
C ALA A 265 19.30 -38.40 27.93
N THR A 266 18.49 -37.44 27.46
CA THR A 266 17.82 -37.53 26.17
C THR A 266 18.70 -36.87 25.12
N PRO A 267 19.03 -37.53 24.00
CA PRO A 267 19.86 -36.93 22.97
C PRO A 267 19.11 -35.75 22.33
N VAL A 268 19.64 -34.55 22.55
CA VAL A 268 19.26 -33.35 21.80
C VAL A 268 19.63 -33.60 20.35
N ARG A 269 18.63 -33.81 19.49
CA ARG A 269 18.80 -33.68 18.05
C ARG A 269 19.16 -32.23 17.77
N GLN A 270 20.41 -32.01 17.39
CA GLN A 270 20.88 -30.75 16.83
C GLN A 270 20.02 -30.39 15.62
N SER A 271 19.28 -29.29 15.75
CA SER A 271 18.51 -28.67 14.69
C SER A 271 19.49 -28.20 13.60
N GLY A 272 19.41 -28.83 12.42
CA GLY A 272 20.29 -28.61 11.27
C GLY A 272 20.04 -27.30 10.52
N TRP A 273 20.00 -26.17 11.23
CA TRP A 273 19.87 -24.84 10.64
C TRP A 273 21.18 -24.03 10.67
N THR A 274 22.19 -24.40 11.47
CA THR A 274 23.41 -23.59 11.63
C THR A 274 24.63 -23.97 10.77
N ASP A 275 24.57 -25.04 9.97
CA ASP A 275 25.72 -25.47 9.15
C ASP A 275 25.54 -25.08 7.66
N TRP A 276 25.53 -23.77 7.41
CA TRP A 276 25.71 -23.21 6.07
C TRP A 276 27.03 -22.43 6.01
N PRO A 277 27.90 -22.63 4.99
CA PRO A 277 27.75 -23.46 3.79
C PRO A 277 28.19 -24.93 3.98
N PRO A 278 27.70 -25.87 3.14
CA PRO A 278 28.07 -27.28 3.25
C PRO A 278 29.56 -27.49 2.92
N PRO A 279 30.26 -28.41 3.61
CA PRO A 279 31.61 -28.78 3.22
C PRO A 279 31.59 -29.40 1.82
N THR A 280 32.47 -28.92 0.95
CA THR A 280 32.69 -29.45 -0.40
C THR A 280 33.17 -30.90 -0.33
N SER A 281 32.26 -31.86 -0.26
CA SER A 281 32.57 -33.27 -0.47
C SER A 281 32.54 -33.57 -1.97
N THR A 282 33.72 -33.73 -2.55
CA THR A 282 33.94 -34.31 -3.88
C THR A 282 33.47 -35.76 -3.90
N GLN A 283 32.18 -35.99 -4.16
CA GLN A 283 31.65 -37.32 -4.41
C GLN A 283 30.91 -37.34 -5.74
N THR A 284 31.56 -37.98 -6.71
CA THR A 284 31.12 -38.18 -8.09
C THR A 284 29.82 -38.98 -8.12
N ALA A 285 28.69 -38.34 -8.41
CA ALA A 285 27.43 -39.04 -8.62
C ALA A 285 27.47 -39.81 -9.96
N GLN A 286 27.45 -41.15 -9.89
CA GLN A 286 27.24 -42.01 -11.05
C GLN A 286 25.74 -42.04 -11.41
N ILE A 287 25.43 -41.70 -12.66
CA ILE A 287 24.09 -41.78 -13.25
C ILE A 287 23.79 -43.25 -13.56
N VAL A 288 22.88 -43.87 -12.80
CA VAL A 288 22.30 -45.18 -13.12
C VAL A 288 21.07 -44.96 -14.00
N ARG A 289 21.19 -45.37 -15.26
CA ARG A 289 20.16 -45.31 -16.30
C ARG A 289 19.36 -46.61 -16.28
N SER A 290 18.13 -46.60 -15.76
CA SER A 290 17.18 -47.70 -15.90
C SER A 290 16.21 -47.41 -17.04
N GLY A 291 16.19 -48.29 -18.04
CA GLY A 291 15.27 -48.24 -19.18
C GLY A 291 14.06 -49.15 -18.98
N ALA A 292 12.91 -48.74 -19.52
CA ALA A 292 11.78 -49.60 -19.87
C ALA A 292 11.01 -48.91 -21.02
N ARG A 293 11.19 -49.42 -22.24
CA ARG A 293 10.25 -50.26 -23.03
C ARG A 293 9.09 -49.49 -23.68
N ARG A 294 9.21 -49.40 -25.00
CA ARG A 294 8.19 -49.03 -26.00
C ARG A 294 7.08 -50.10 -26.05
N ALA A 295 5.84 -49.66 -26.24
CA ALA A 295 4.81 -50.43 -26.90
C ALA A 295 4.17 -49.55 -27.98
N SER A 296 4.05 -50.14 -29.16
CA SER A 296 3.65 -49.56 -30.44
C SER A 296 2.19 -49.92 -30.74
N VAL A 297 1.43 -49.00 -31.35
CA VAL A 297 0.17 -49.22 -32.09
C VAL A 297 0.12 -48.08 -33.15
N GLU A 298 0.53 -48.27 -34.42
CA GLU A 298 -0.16 -48.90 -35.57
C GLU A 298 -1.54 -48.23 -35.85
N GLN A 299 -1.66 -47.19 -36.69
CA GLN A 299 -1.53 -47.09 -38.16
C GLN A 299 -2.71 -47.71 -38.94
N ALA A 300 -3.60 -46.86 -39.48
CA ALA A 300 -4.35 -47.02 -40.74
C ALA A 300 -5.04 -45.67 -41.08
N SER A 301 -4.61 -44.92 -42.12
CA SER A 301 -5.17 -44.90 -43.50
C SER A 301 -6.34 -43.88 -43.62
N LEU A 302 -6.52 -42.97 -44.58
CA LEU A 302 -6.04 -42.65 -45.95
C LEU A 302 -6.39 -41.16 -46.20
N ALA A 303 -5.49 -40.32 -46.74
CA ALA A 303 -5.49 -39.81 -48.12
C ALA A 303 -6.84 -39.26 -48.65
N ASP A 304 -6.93 -37.96 -48.97
CA ASP A 304 -6.90 -37.47 -50.37
C ASP A 304 -6.99 -35.92 -50.47
N GLN A 305 -6.38 -35.39 -51.53
CA GLN A 305 -6.54 -34.09 -52.20
C GLN A 305 -5.95 -32.79 -51.63
N ALA A 306 -4.81 -32.45 -52.25
CA ALA A 306 -4.35 -31.10 -52.53
C ALA A 306 -4.87 -30.61 -53.91
N ASP A 307 -4.70 -29.31 -54.14
CA ASP A 307 -4.85 -28.53 -55.38
C ASP A 307 -6.25 -28.10 -55.83
N MET A 308 -6.52 -26.79 -55.70
CA MET A 308 -6.62 -25.88 -56.85
C MET A 308 -6.57 -24.40 -56.43
N SER A 309 -5.76 -23.66 -57.16
CA SER A 309 -5.48 -22.23 -57.04
C SER A 309 -6.61 -21.33 -57.59
N ALA A 310 -6.72 -20.15 -56.96
CA ALA A 310 -7.04 -18.83 -57.51
C ALA A 310 -8.32 -18.64 -58.38
N THR A 311 -9.27 -17.85 -57.87
CA THR A 311 -10.02 -16.88 -58.70
C THR A 311 -10.51 -15.69 -57.85
N LEU A 312 -10.04 -14.49 -58.21
CA LEU A 312 -10.55 -13.18 -57.77
C LEU A 312 -11.80 -12.83 -58.60
N THR A 313 -12.98 -12.61 -58.00
CA THR A 313 -13.97 -11.59 -58.41
C THR A 313 -15.08 -11.42 -57.34
N ALA A 314 -15.54 -10.18 -57.15
CA ALA A 314 -16.49 -9.62 -56.14
C ALA A 314 -17.96 -10.16 -56.22
N PRO A 315 -18.98 -9.65 -55.47
CA PRO A 315 -19.01 -8.69 -54.34
C PRO A 315 -19.77 -9.20 -53.08
N ALA A 316 -19.62 -8.45 -52.00
CA ALA A 316 -20.30 -8.66 -50.71
C ALA A 316 -21.84 -8.61 -50.83
N SER A 317 -22.50 -9.67 -50.34
CA SER A 317 -23.94 -9.68 -50.07
C SER A 317 -24.19 -9.66 -48.56
N LEU A 318 -25.09 -8.79 -48.14
CA LEU A 318 -25.51 -8.54 -46.77
C LEU A 318 -26.31 -9.75 -46.25
N GLN A 319 -25.82 -10.39 -45.19
CA GLN A 319 -26.57 -11.42 -44.47
C GLN A 319 -27.39 -10.76 -43.34
N ALA A 320 -28.71 -10.91 -43.44
CA ALA A 320 -29.68 -10.35 -42.51
C ALA A 320 -29.60 -11.05 -41.14
N LEU A 321 -29.54 -10.26 -40.06
CA LEU A 321 -29.72 -10.73 -38.68
C LEU A 321 -31.20 -11.03 -38.40
N PRO A 322 -31.53 -12.14 -37.71
CA PRO A 322 -32.89 -12.40 -37.25
C PRO A 322 -33.24 -11.47 -36.08
N ARG A 323 -34.31 -10.69 -36.28
CA ARG A 323 -34.99 -9.92 -35.23
C ARG A 323 -35.93 -10.82 -34.44
N GLY A 324 -35.94 -10.64 -33.12
CA GLY A 324 -37.15 -10.81 -32.30
C GLY A 324 -37.11 -11.95 -31.29
N VAL A 325 -36.59 -11.66 -30.10
CA VAL A 325 -37.08 -12.27 -28.85
C VAL A 325 -37.17 -11.15 -27.81
N MET A 326 -38.37 -10.61 -27.62
CA MET A 326 -38.69 -9.75 -26.48
C MET A 326 -39.14 -10.64 -25.33
N ALA A 327 -38.39 -10.64 -24.23
CA ALA A 327 -38.82 -11.23 -22.97
C ALA A 327 -39.79 -10.25 -22.26
N PRO A 328 -40.95 -10.72 -21.78
CA PRO A 328 -41.92 -9.87 -21.10
C PRO A 328 -41.47 -9.50 -19.68
N LEU A 329 -41.59 -8.21 -19.35
CA LEU A 329 -41.46 -7.69 -17.99
C LEU A 329 -42.60 -8.22 -17.11
N GLN A 330 -42.26 -8.89 -16.01
CA GLN A 330 -43.21 -9.24 -14.97
C GLN A 330 -43.56 -7.99 -14.13
N GLN A 331 -44.84 -7.69 -14.10
CA GLN A 331 -45.47 -6.60 -13.37
C GLN A 331 -45.75 -7.08 -11.94
N ILE A 332 -45.06 -6.54 -10.93
CA ILE A 332 -45.35 -6.84 -9.52
C ILE A 332 -46.50 -5.95 -9.09
N THR A 333 -47.66 -6.56 -8.93
CA THR A 333 -48.90 -5.98 -8.40
C THR A 333 -48.78 -5.63 -6.92
N SER A 334 -49.16 -4.41 -6.58
CA SER A 334 -49.35 -3.89 -5.23
C SER A 334 -50.59 -4.53 -4.58
N HIS A 335 -50.43 -5.23 -3.45
CA HIS A 335 -51.54 -5.71 -2.63
C HIS A 335 -51.78 -4.76 -1.44
N GLU A 336 -52.95 -4.12 -1.50
CA GLU A 336 -53.98 -3.86 -0.49
C GLU A 336 -53.64 -3.87 1.03
N PRO A 337 -54.09 -2.85 1.80
CA PRO A 337 -53.95 -2.80 3.25
C PRO A 337 -55.11 -3.51 3.97
N VAL A 338 -54.80 -4.51 4.80
CA VAL A 338 -55.75 -5.10 5.75
C VAL A 338 -55.60 -4.40 7.10
N ALA A 339 -56.67 -3.75 7.55
CA ALA A 339 -56.83 -3.32 8.92
C ALA A 339 -57.15 -4.52 9.82
N SER A 340 -56.46 -4.68 10.95
CA SER A 340 -56.99 -5.45 12.08
C SER A 340 -56.40 -5.02 13.42
N SER A 341 -57.30 -4.51 14.25
CA SER A 341 -57.37 -4.43 15.71
C SER A 341 -56.35 -5.21 16.57
N SER A 342 -55.85 -4.52 17.62
CA SER A 342 -55.19 -5.09 18.81
C SER A 342 -56.10 -6.06 19.60
N PRO A 343 -55.53 -6.90 20.50
CA PRO A 343 -55.34 -6.45 21.89
C PRO A 343 -54.01 -6.89 22.54
N ALA A 344 -53.71 -6.24 23.66
CA ALA A 344 -52.52 -6.39 24.49
C ALA A 344 -52.33 -7.79 25.08
N VAL A 345 -51.10 -8.32 24.99
CA VAL A 345 -50.57 -9.40 25.85
C VAL A 345 -49.09 -9.14 26.12
N ALA A 346 -48.70 -9.40 27.36
CA ALA A 346 -47.41 -9.10 27.96
C ALA A 346 -46.24 -9.97 27.43
N ALA A 347 -45.04 -9.37 27.53
CA ALA A 347 -43.73 -10.01 27.73
C ALA A 347 -43.22 -11.03 26.70
N HIS A 348 -42.25 -10.62 25.87
CA HIS A 348 -40.87 -11.15 25.87
C HIS A 348 -40.01 -10.38 24.84
N ARG A 349 -38.79 -10.04 25.28
CA ARG A 349 -37.78 -9.27 24.54
C ARG A 349 -37.20 -10.12 23.39
N PRO A 350 -37.27 -9.72 22.11
CA PRO A 350 -36.51 -10.42 21.08
C PRO A 350 -35.04 -9.99 21.13
N VAL A 351 -34.15 -10.94 21.41
CA VAL A 351 -32.71 -10.79 21.21
C VAL A 351 -32.46 -10.89 19.71
N SER A 352 -32.37 -9.75 19.02
CA SER A 352 -31.88 -9.67 17.65
C SER A 352 -30.35 -9.84 17.66
N ARG A 353 -29.88 -11.07 17.85
CA ARG A 353 -28.54 -11.47 17.42
C ARG A 353 -28.65 -11.99 16.00
N VAL A 354 -28.22 -11.18 15.04
CA VAL A 354 -27.86 -11.67 13.71
C VAL A 354 -26.55 -12.43 13.89
N ILE A 355 -26.64 -13.74 14.07
CA ILE A 355 -25.51 -14.64 13.87
C ILE A 355 -25.33 -14.71 12.35
N GLN A 356 -24.34 -14.00 11.82
CA GLN A 356 -23.84 -14.30 10.48
C GLN A 356 -23.22 -15.69 10.55
N VAL A 357 -24.00 -16.71 10.21
CA VAL A 357 -23.49 -18.05 9.93
C VAL A 357 -22.82 -17.97 8.57
N SER A 358 -21.49 -17.92 8.55
CA SER A 358 -20.70 -18.09 7.33
C SER A 358 -21.01 -19.47 6.76
N ALA A 359 -21.91 -19.54 5.77
CA ALA A 359 -22.39 -20.78 5.17
C ALA A 359 -21.32 -21.55 4.36
N ASP A 360 -20.08 -21.05 4.25
CA ASP A 360 -18.97 -21.69 3.53
C ASP A 360 -18.06 -22.58 4.40
N ALA A 361 -18.32 -22.70 5.71
CA ALA A 361 -17.46 -23.51 6.59
C ALA A 361 -17.58 -25.03 6.32
N ASP A 362 -18.75 -25.51 5.91
CA ASP A 362 -19.10 -26.95 5.87
C ASP A 362 -19.15 -27.58 4.47
N ALA A 363 -18.71 -26.87 3.42
CA ALA A 363 -18.51 -27.53 2.13
C ALA A 363 -17.47 -28.67 2.30
N PRO A 364 -17.79 -29.92 1.89
CA PRO A 364 -16.85 -31.03 2.01
C PRO A 364 -15.59 -30.70 1.21
N ILE A 365 -14.43 -30.89 1.86
CA ILE A 365 -13.11 -30.50 1.33
C ILE A 365 -12.86 -31.16 -0.05
N GLU A 366 -13.44 -32.34 -0.27
CA GLU A 366 -13.47 -33.09 -1.54
C GLU A 366 -13.98 -32.29 -2.75
N THR A 367 -14.87 -31.32 -2.53
CA THR A 367 -15.44 -30.50 -3.61
C THR A 367 -14.63 -29.24 -3.91
N LEU A 368 -13.68 -28.89 -3.05
CA LEU A 368 -12.85 -27.71 -3.24
C LEU A 368 -11.82 -27.96 -4.33
N SER A 369 -11.64 -26.93 -5.17
CA SER A 369 -10.51 -26.88 -6.09
C SER A 369 -9.20 -27.04 -5.31
N GLU A 370 -8.17 -27.59 -5.94
CA GLU A 370 -6.84 -27.77 -5.33
C GLU A 370 -6.32 -26.49 -4.67
N ALA A 371 -6.49 -25.34 -5.35
CA ALA A 371 -6.15 -24.02 -4.83
C ALA A 371 -6.98 -23.64 -3.60
N GLY A 372 -8.31 -23.83 -3.63
CA GLY A 372 -9.17 -23.55 -2.47
C GLY A 372 -8.93 -24.50 -1.30
N THR A 373 -8.46 -25.72 -1.57
CA THR A 373 -8.09 -26.70 -0.54
C THR A 373 -6.81 -26.25 0.16
N LEU A 374 -5.79 -25.85 -0.60
CA LEU A 374 -4.54 -25.29 -0.09
C LEU A 374 -4.77 -24.02 0.72
N GLU A 375 -5.60 -23.09 0.22
CA GLU A 375 -5.96 -21.86 0.92
C GLU A 375 -6.68 -22.12 2.24
N LYS A 376 -7.64 -23.07 2.23
CA LYS A 376 -8.37 -23.46 3.44
C LYS A 376 -7.46 -24.14 4.46
N VAL A 377 -6.53 -24.99 4.00
CA VAL A 377 -5.51 -25.61 4.87
C VAL A 377 -4.56 -24.57 5.42
N SER A 378 -4.12 -23.60 4.60
CA SER A 378 -3.19 -22.58 5.08
C SER A 378 -3.80 -21.62 6.10
N ASN A 379 -5.04 -21.23 5.90
CA ASN A 379 -5.68 -20.17 6.68
C ASN A 379 -6.39 -20.69 7.94
N SER A 380 -6.47 -22.01 8.13
CA SER A 380 -7.30 -22.59 9.17
C SER A 380 -6.50 -23.19 10.32
N SER A 381 -7.14 -23.21 11.50
CA SER A 381 -6.65 -23.83 12.73
C SER A 381 -6.38 -25.34 12.58
N ASP A 382 -5.69 -25.90 13.57
CA ASP A 382 -5.25 -27.31 13.66
C ASP A 382 -6.31 -28.34 13.23
N ALA A 383 -7.60 -28.10 13.46
CA ALA A 383 -8.67 -29.04 13.11
C ALA A 383 -8.95 -29.16 11.60
N ALA A 384 -8.83 -28.08 10.80
CA ALA A 384 -8.99 -28.19 9.36
C ALA A 384 -7.72 -28.70 8.68
N ASN A 385 -6.56 -28.41 9.30
CA ASN A 385 -5.28 -29.02 8.96
C ASN A 385 -5.37 -30.55 9.03
N GLU A 386 -5.91 -31.10 10.13
CA GLU A 386 -6.07 -32.56 10.29
C GLU A 386 -6.88 -33.24 9.18
N ARG A 387 -7.84 -32.53 8.56
CA ARG A 387 -8.64 -33.08 7.45
C ARG A 387 -8.08 -32.76 6.06
N GLY A 388 -7.48 -31.60 5.86
CA GLY A 388 -6.98 -31.19 4.55
C GLY A 388 -5.60 -31.77 4.19
N TYR A 389 -4.72 -31.99 5.18
CA TYR A 389 -3.42 -32.65 4.93
C TYR A 389 -3.54 -34.04 4.28
N PRO A 390 -4.37 -34.99 4.78
CA PRO A 390 -4.48 -36.31 4.16
C PRO A 390 -5.10 -36.23 2.77
N GLU A 391 -6.01 -35.30 2.52
CA GLU A 391 -6.61 -35.13 1.20
C GLU A 391 -5.62 -34.57 0.18
N LEU A 392 -4.85 -33.53 0.54
CA LEU A 392 -3.80 -33.02 -0.32
C LEU A 392 -2.71 -34.08 -0.57
N THR A 393 -2.39 -34.88 0.45
CA THR A 393 -1.45 -36.01 0.30
C THR A 393 -2.02 -37.07 -0.66
N ALA A 394 -3.32 -37.37 -0.58
CA ALA A 394 -4.01 -38.28 -1.50
C ALA A 394 -4.05 -37.76 -2.94
N ARG A 395 -4.08 -36.43 -3.12
CA ARG A 395 -3.94 -35.75 -4.42
C ARG A 395 -2.50 -35.71 -4.94
N GLY A 396 -1.53 -36.26 -4.20
CA GLY A 396 -0.14 -36.42 -4.62
C GLY A 396 0.81 -35.32 -4.15
N PHE A 397 0.37 -34.42 -3.27
CA PHE A 397 1.28 -33.43 -2.69
C PHE A 397 2.25 -34.06 -1.72
N SER A 398 3.54 -33.75 -1.88
CA SER A 398 4.56 -34.17 -0.92
C SER A 398 4.48 -33.36 0.38
N LYS A 399 4.92 -33.96 1.48
CA LYS A 399 4.95 -33.29 2.79
C LYS A 399 5.76 -31.98 2.75
N SER A 400 6.87 -31.94 2.03
CA SER A 400 7.69 -30.73 1.87
C SER A 400 6.98 -29.62 1.11
N GLN A 401 6.16 -29.97 0.11
CA GLN A 401 5.33 -29.00 -0.62
C GLN A 401 4.26 -28.41 0.28
N LEU A 402 3.62 -29.23 1.11
CA LEU A 402 2.61 -28.78 2.06
C LEU A 402 3.21 -27.88 3.14
N GLU A 403 4.38 -28.24 3.68
CA GLU A 403 5.12 -27.36 4.60
C GLU A 403 5.53 -26.04 3.94
N SER A 404 5.93 -26.07 2.67
CA SER A 404 6.30 -24.86 1.94
C SER A 404 5.08 -23.98 1.67
N ALA A 405 3.93 -24.56 1.33
CA ALA A 405 2.68 -23.84 1.15
C ALA A 405 2.15 -23.23 2.47
N ALA A 406 2.28 -23.97 3.58
CA ALA A 406 1.95 -23.45 4.91
C ALA A 406 2.89 -22.30 5.34
N LYS A 407 4.18 -22.39 5.01
CA LYS A 407 5.11 -21.27 5.22
C LYS A 407 4.75 -20.08 4.34
N TRP A 408 4.48 -20.34 3.06
CA TRP A 408 4.13 -19.31 2.08
C TRP A 408 2.94 -18.47 2.53
N SER A 409 1.85 -19.13 2.92
CA SER A 409 0.61 -18.48 3.32
C SER A 409 0.72 -17.64 4.59
N ASN A 410 1.53 -18.08 5.56
CA ASN A 410 1.75 -17.36 6.81
C ASN A 410 2.86 -16.30 6.71
N ALA A 411 3.70 -16.34 5.68
CA ALA A 411 4.81 -15.43 5.49
C ALA A 411 4.32 -14.02 5.13
N ALA A 412 5.03 -12.98 5.57
CA ALA A 412 4.78 -11.61 5.14
C ALA A 412 5.08 -11.42 3.63
N ALA A 413 4.53 -10.39 2.99
CA ALA A 413 4.72 -10.16 1.56
C ALA A 413 6.21 -10.10 1.14
N GLU A 414 7.05 -9.47 1.96
CA GLU A 414 8.51 -9.40 1.72
C GLU A 414 9.20 -10.76 1.80
N GLU A 415 8.77 -11.62 2.73
CA GLU A 415 9.30 -12.98 2.87
C GLU A 415 8.86 -13.87 1.70
N ARG A 416 7.61 -13.70 1.24
CA ARG A 416 7.10 -14.36 0.03
C ARG A 416 7.90 -13.95 -1.22
N ILE A 417 8.19 -12.65 -1.37
CA ILE A 417 9.06 -12.11 -2.43
C ILE A 417 10.46 -12.73 -2.35
N ALA A 418 11.06 -12.79 -1.15
CA ALA A 418 12.37 -13.39 -0.94
C ALA A 418 12.40 -14.89 -1.29
N MET A 419 11.32 -15.61 -0.96
CA MET A 419 11.16 -17.02 -1.29
C MET A 419 11.05 -17.23 -2.80
N ILE A 420 10.24 -16.43 -3.52
CA ILE A 420 10.18 -16.44 -5.00
C ILE A 420 11.56 -16.19 -5.58
N SER A 421 12.25 -15.15 -5.12
CA SER A 421 13.59 -14.79 -5.58
C SER A 421 14.59 -15.93 -5.36
N SER A 422 14.49 -16.65 -4.24
CA SER A 422 15.32 -17.81 -3.95
C SER A 422 15.09 -18.95 -4.94
N LEU A 423 13.83 -19.29 -5.18
CA LEU A 423 13.42 -20.35 -6.10
C LEU A 423 13.73 -19.99 -7.56
N ALA A 424 13.63 -18.70 -7.90
CA ALA A 424 14.05 -18.17 -9.18
C ALA A 424 15.54 -18.34 -9.43
N ARG A 425 16.35 -18.25 -8.37
CA ARG A 425 17.79 -18.51 -8.46
C ARG A 425 18.13 -19.99 -8.47
N SER A 426 17.34 -20.85 -7.80
CA SER A 426 17.55 -22.30 -7.84
C SER A 426 17.13 -22.93 -9.18
N GLY A 427 16.27 -22.27 -9.94
CA GLY A 427 15.76 -22.77 -11.22
C GLY A 427 14.58 -23.73 -11.09
N GLU A 428 14.01 -23.86 -9.89
CA GLU A 428 12.91 -24.78 -9.57
C GLU A 428 11.51 -24.15 -9.79
N LEU A 429 11.43 -22.97 -10.40
CA LEU A 429 10.19 -22.21 -10.63
C LEU A 429 9.14 -22.90 -11.53
N GLY A 430 9.47 -24.01 -12.18
CA GLY A 430 8.62 -24.62 -13.21
C GLY A 430 7.83 -25.85 -12.76
N THR A 431 8.16 -26.44 -11.61
CA THR A 431 7.67 -27.77 -11.24
C THR A 431 6.58 -27.74 -10.18
N GLU A 432 6.32 -26.58 -9.58
CA GLU A 432 5.62 -26.54 -8.32
C GLU A 432 4.16 -26.01 -8.45
N PRO A 433 3.16 -26.77 -7.97
CA PRO A 433 1.74 -26.37 -8.00
C PRO A 433 1.47 -25.02 -7.31
N TRP A 434 2.24 -24.67 -6.28
CA TRP A 434 2.02 -23.45 -5.49
C TRP A 434 2.39 -22.16 -6.25
N LEU A 435 3.12 -22.22 -7.37
CA LEU A 435 3.31 -21.02 -8.22
C LEU A 435 1.98 -20.51 -8.78
N SER A 436 1.03 -21.41 -9.07
CA SER A 436 -0.32 -21.02 -9.48
C SER A 436 -1.06 -20.26 -8.38
N TYR A 437 -0.73 -20.53 -7.12
CA TYR A 437 -1.24 -19.81 -5.95
C TYR A 437 -0.55 -18.45 -5.80
N ALA A 438 0.78 -18.41 -5.86
CA ALA A 438 1.57 -17.17 -5.76
C ALA A 438 1.23 -16.15 -6.87
N ILE A 439 0.84 -16.64 -8.04
CA ILE A 439 0.31 -15.82 -9.13
C ILE A 439 -0.94 -15.03 -8.71
N ASN A 440 -1.81 -15.61 -7.87
CA ASN A 440 -3.04 -14.98 -7.39
C ASN A 440 -2.87 -14.39 -5.98
N ASP A 441 -1.63 -14.09 -5.55
CA ASP A 441 -1.36 -13.51 -4.24
C ASP A 441 -2.11 -12.19 -4.08
N PRO A 442 -2.72 -11.89 -2.91
CA PRO A 442 -3.43 -10.64 -2.70
C PRO A 442 -2.53 -9.41 -2.87
N ASP A 443 -1.23 -9.53 -2.57
CA ASP A 443 -0.27 -8.44 -2.67
C ASP A 443 0.25 -8.27 -4.11
N ARG A 444 0.09 -7.05 -4.65
CA ARG A 444 0.55 -6.67 -6.00
C ARG A 444 2.04 -6.92 -6.23
N ARG A 445 2.89 -6.63 -5.24
CA ARG A 445 4.35 -6.75 -5.35
C ARG A 445 4.76 -8.21 -5.47
N VAL A 446 4.11 -9.09 -4.71
CA VAL A 446 4.30 -10.53 -4.82
C VAL A 446 3.93 -11.00 -6.23
N ARG A 447 2.74 -10.64 -6.74
CA ARG A 447 2.33 -11.00 -8.11
C ARG A 447 3.31 -10.53 -9.18
N LEU A 448 3.78 -9.28 -9.09
CA LEU A 448 4.79 -8.75 -10.02
C LEU A 448 6.11 -9.53 -9.98
N GLU A 449 6.56 -9.90 -8.78
CA GLU A 449 7.78 -10.69 -8.62
C GLU A 449 7.62 -12.10 -9.19
N VAL A 450 6.49 -12.77 -8.95
CA VAL A 450 6.17 -14.07 -9.55
C VAL A 450 6.18 -13.99 -11.07
N VAL A 451 5.51 -12.99 -11.64
CA VAL A 451 5.46 -12.77 -13.09
C VAL A 451 6.87 -12.53 -13.65
N GLY A 452 7.71 -11.76 -12.97
CA GLY A 452 9.11 -11.54 -13.34
C GLY A 452 10.01 -12.78 -13.19
N ALA A 453 9.72 -13.63 -12.21
CA ALA A 453 10.39 -14.91 -12.03
C ALA A 453 10.03 -15.88 -13.16
N LEU A 454 8.75 -15.95 -13.52
CA LEU A 454 8.22 -16.80 -14.60
C LEU A 454 8.71 -16.39 -16.00
N GLU A 455 8.96 -15.10 -16.24
CA GLU A 455 9.56 -14.60 -17.48
C GLU A 455 10.86 -15.34 -17.85
N LYS A 456 11.65 -15.72 -16.84
CA LYS A 456 12.92 -16.44 -17.04
C LYS A 456 12.74 -17.90 -17.47
N SER A 457 11.57 -18.50 -17.18
CA SER A 457 11.32 -19.93 -17.41
C SER A 457 10.92 -20.26 -18.87
N ARG A 458 10.43 -19.28 -19.65
CA ARG A 458 10.06 -19.38 -21.10
C ARG A 458 9.30 -20.64 -21.56
N GLY A 459 8.66 -21.39 -20.66
CA GLY A 459 7.92 -22.60 -20.99
C GLY A 459 6.57 -22.31 -21.67
N ALA A 460 6.14 -23.21 -22.57
CA ALA A 460 4.81 -23.15 -23.18
C ALA A 460 3.68 -23.22 -22.12
N ALA A 461 3.87 -24.05 -21.08
CA ALA A 461 2.96 -24.15 -19.95
C ALA A 461 2.87 -22.83 -19.15
N VAL A 462 4.02 -22.17 -18.91
CA VAL A 462 4.07 -20.86 -18.25
C VAL A 462 3.31 -19.82 -19.06
N SER A 463 3.51 -19.80 -20.38
CA SER A 463 2.81 -18.88 -21.27
C SER A 463 1.29 -19.09 -21.26
N ALA A 464 0.83 -20.34 -21.23
CA ALA A 464 -0.60 -20.66 -21.10
C ALA A 464 -1.17 -20.21 -19.74
N GLY A 465 -0.42 -20.42 -18.65
CA GLY A 465 -0.79 -19.94 -17.31
C GLY A 465 -0.90 -18.43 -17.24
N LEU A 466 0.08 -17.70 -17.80
CA LEU A 466 0.07 -16.24 -17.87
C LEU A 466 -1.10 -15.70 -18.71
N ARG A 467 -1.50 -16.37 -19.80
CA ARG A 467 -2.70 -16.00 -20.56
C ARG A 467 -3.98 -16.17 -19.75
N LYS A 468 -4.09 -17.28 -19.01
CA LYS A 468 -5.24 -17.53 -18.12
C LYS A 468 -5.31 -16.48 -17.01
N LEU A 469 -4.16 -16.13 -16.42
CA LEU A 469 -4.05 -15.07 -15.42
C LEU A 469 -4.46 -13.71 -15.97
N LEU A 470 -3.98 -13.35 -17.17
CA LEU A 470 -4.30 -12.07 -17.81
C LEU A 470 -5.82 -11.87 -18.00
N ALA A 471 -6.58 -12.95 -18.18
CA ALA A 471 -8.03 -12.88 -18.31
C ALA A 471 -8.76 -12.48 -17.01
N GLY A 472 -8.14 -12.71 -15.84
CA GLY A 472 -8.71 -12.42 -14.52
C GLY A 472 -8.00 -11.32 -13.72
N GLU A 473 -6.83 -10.84 -14.17
CA GLU A 473 -6.06 -9.85 -13.43
C GLU A 473 -6.70 -8.45 -13.48
N THR A 474 -6.97 -7.89 -12.31
CA THR A 474 -7.58 -6.56 -12.15
C THR A 474 -6.55 -5.43 -12.10
N ASP A 475 -5.32 -5.71 -11.67
CA ASP A 475 -4.28 -4.69 -11.55
C ASP A 475 -3.66 -4.33 -12.93
N PRO A 476 -3.72 -3.05 -13.35
CA PRO A 476 -3.26 -2.65 -14.68
C PRO A 476 -1.75 -2.79 -14.87
N HIS A 477 -0.95 -2.69 -13.81
CA HIS A 477 0.50 -2.82 -13.89
C HIS A 477 0.92 -4.29 -14.04
N VAL A 478 0.27 -5.19 -13.29
CA VAL A 478 0.49 -6.65 -13.44
C VAL A 478 0.05 -7.10 -14.82
N ALA A 479 -1.15 -6.71 -15.27
CA ALA A 479 -1.65 -7.03 -16.61
C ALA A 479 -0.71 -6.50 -17.72
N ALA A 480 -0.21 -5.27 -17.60
CA ALA A 480 0.76 -4.72 -18.56
C ALA A 480 2.09 -5.50 -18.57
N ARG A 481 2.58 -5.95 -17.40
CA ARG A 481 3.78 -6.78 -17.31
C ARG A 481 3.56 -8.15 -17.96
N ILE A 482 2.41 -8.78 -17.74
CA ILE A 482 2.06 -10.06 -18.36
C ILE A 482 1.97 -9.93 -19.88
N ARG A 483 1.30 -8.89 -20.41
CA ARG A 483 1.22 -8.63 -21.86
C ARG A 483 2.60 -8.46 -22.49
N ARG A 484 3.55 -7.84 -21.77
CA ARG A 484 4.95 -7.72 -22.20
C ARG A 484 5.64 -9.05 -22.36
N ILE A 485 5.48 -9.93 -21.37
CA ILE A 485 6.13 -11.24 -21.39
C ILE A 485 5.54 -12.14 -22.48
N LEU A 486 4.26 -11.94 -22.80
CA LEU A 486 3.55 -12.70 -23.83
C LEU A 486 3.64 -12.08 -25.24
N ASP A 487 4.35 -10.95 -25.40
CA ASP A 487 4.44 -10.19 -26.66
C ASP A 487 3.05 -9.83 -27.26
N LEU A 488 2.11 -9.40 -26.41
CA LEU A 488 0.72 -9.05 -26.79
C LEU A 488 0.48 -7.53 -26.90
N PHE A 489 1.48 -6.76 -27.30
CA PHE A 489 1.37 -5.30 -27.43
C PHE A 489 0.96 -4.82 -28.81
#